data_AF-A0A936E3Y5-F1
#
_entry.id   AF-A0A936E3Y5-F1
#
_cell.length_a   1.000
_cell.length_b   1.000
_cell.length_c   1.000
_cell.angle_alpha   90.00
_cell.angle_beta   90.00
_cell.angle_gamma   90.00
#
_symmetry.space_group_name_H-M   'P 1'
#
loop_
_entity.id
_entity.type
_entity.pdbx_description
1 polymer ?
#
loop_
_entity_poly.entity_id
_entity_poly.type
_entity_poly.pdbx_seq_one_letter_code
_entity_poly.pdbx_strand_id
1 'polypeptide(L)'
;MKISPQPVQCCRGKKSTSKRNFRKSRSNEFQRRNLRQKGQTLVKLDDATLQAEKKKILLQIELEVIKEKRQKQLLSAKAISQEEYDLTEANLNILKSNVDIINTQIAETVITAPFQGVVGFRNISIGAMITPADVITTLHSIQPVKIEFSVPERWSKDLKTGQSISFTISSDKKVRKANIYAIDPQINPNNRPLS
;
A
#
# COMPACT_ATOMS: atom_id res chain seq x y z
N MET A 1 59.83 4.78 19.48
CA MET A 1 58.37 5.00 19.44
C MET A 1 57.77 3.88 18.60
N LYS A 2 56.96 3.00 19.19
CA LYS A 2 56.20 1.92 18.51
C LYS A 2 55.27 2.59 17.45
N ILE A 3 54.84 2.00 16.33
CA ILE A 3 54.07 0.76 16.15
C ILE A 3 54.12 0.38 14.64
N SER A 4 54.29 -0.92 14.36
CA SER A 4 53.97 -1.67 13.12
C SER A 4 52.59 -2.35 13.34
N PRO A 5 51.67 -2.62 12.36
CA PRO A 5 51.86 -3.66 11.31
C PRO A 5 51.13 -3.41 9.95
N GLN A 6 51.78 -3.66 8.80
CA GLN A 6 51.78 -4.87 7.93
C GLN A 6 50.71 -4.94 6.82
N PRO A 7 51.01 -5.62 5.69
CA PRO A 7 50.53 -5.29 4.36
C PRO A 7 49.38 -6.20 3.90
N VAL A 8 48.54 -5.69 3.00
CA VAL A 8 47.55 -6.52 2.30
C VAL A 8 48.09 -6.94 0.94
N GLN A 9 48.20 -8.26 0.82
CA GLN A 9 48.74 -9.03 -0.28
C GLN A 9 48.02 -8.76 -1.61
N CYS A 10 48.82 -8.55 -2.65
CA CYS A 10 48.41 -8.54 -4.04
C CYS A 10 48.00 -9.97 -4.46
N CYS A 11 46.73 -10.16 -4.82
CA CYS A 11 46.26 -11.37 -5.49
C CYS A 11 45.93 -11.04 -6.96
N ARG A 12 46.88 -11.34 -7.86
CA ARG A 12 46.59 -11.54 -9.29
C ARG A 12 45.78 -12.83 -9.44
N GLY A 13 44.61 -12.75 -10.05
CA GLY A 13 43.76 -13.92 -10.27
C GLY A 13 42.68 -13.73 -11.33
N LYS A 14 43.06 -13.99 -12.58
CA LYS A 14 42.24 -14.50 -13.70
C LYS A 14 41.03 -13.65 -14.17
N LYS A 15 41.19 -13.09 -15.38
CA LYS A 15 40.10 -12.66 -16.28
C LYS A 15 39.12 -13.83 -16.47
N SER A 16 37.96 -13.78 -15.80
CA SER A 16 36.83 -14.67 -16.05
C SER A 16 35.87 -13.97 -17.01
N THR A 17 35.99 -14.30 -18.28
CA THR A 17 34.99 -14.05 -19.31
C THR A 17 33.82 -15.01 -19.09
N SER A 18 32.88 -14.63 -18.21
CA SER A 18 31.59 -15.31 -18.12
C SER A 18 30.44 -14.31 -17.95
N LYS A 19 30.18 -13.56 -19.03
CA LYS A 19 28.88 -12.90 -19.25
C LYS A 19 27.84 -13.99 -19.60
N ARG A 20 27.39 -14.78 -18.62
CA ARG A 20 26.27 -15.72 -18.81
C ARG A 20 25.31 -15.66 -17.60
N ASN A 21 24.11 -15.12 -17.86
CA ASN A 21 22.85 -15.37 -17.16
C ASN A 21 22.65 -15.01 -15.67
N PHE A 22 23.53 -14.23 -15.03
CA PHE A 22 23.34 -13.85 -13.61
C PHE A 22 22.21 -12.83 -13.33
N ARG A 23 21.70 -12.12 -14.35
CA ARG A 23 20.69 -11.06 -14.15
C ARG A 23 19.28 -11.59 -13.88
N LYS A 24 18.88 -12.71 -14.49
CA LYS A 24 17.46 -13.14 -14.50
C LYS A 24 17.01 -13.79 -13.19
N SER A 25 17.91 -14.48 -12.48
CA SER A 25 17.57 -15.18 -11.23
C SER A 25 17.37 -14.23 -10.04
N ARG A 26 18.23 -13.21 -9.89
CA ARG A 26 18.14 -12.25 -8.77
C ARG A 26 16.87 -11.40 -8.84
N SER A 27 16.42 -11.04 -10.06
CA SER A 27 15.20 -10.26 -10.25
C SER A 27 13.96 -10.99 -9.77
N ASN A 28 13.79 -12.28 -10.09
CA ASN A 28 12.62 -13.05 -9.66
C ASN A 28 12.57 -13.25 -8.14
N GLU A 29 13.71 -13.42 -7.50
CA GLU A 29 13.80 -13.62 -6.05
C GLU A 29 13.54 -12.32 -5.25
N PHE A 30 13.91 -11.17 -5.82
CA PHE A 30 13.55 -9.85 -5.29
C PHE A 30 12.04 -9.59 -5.42
N GLN A 31 11.46 -9.87 -6.59
CA GLN A 31 10.02 -9.71 -6.84
C GLN A 31 9.17 -10.60 -5.91
N ARG A 32 9.62 -11.84 -5.65
CA ARG A 32 8.95 -12.76 -4.72
C ARG A 32 8.97 -12.28 -3.27
N ARG A 33 10.09 -11.73 -2.79
CA ARG A 33 10.22 -11.23 -1.40
C ARG A 33 9.48 -9.91 -1.16
N ASN A 34 9.34 -9.09 -2.20
CA ASN A 34 8.70 -7.77 -2.13
C ASN A 34 7.24 -7.76 -2.58
N LEU A 35 6.67 -8.94 -2.86
CA LEU A 35 5.25 -9.07 -3.10
C LEU A 35 4.47 -8.72 -1.83
N ARG A 36 3.49 -7.83 -1.97
CA ARG A 36 2.54 -7.48 -0.92
C ARG A 36 1.12 -7.73 -1.41
N GLN A 37 0.31 -8.34 -0.54
CA GLN A 37 -1.10 -8.55 -0.82
C GLN A 37 -1.90 -7.29 -0.47
N LYS A 38 -3.11 -7.16 -1.02
CA LYS A 38 -4.03 -6.09 -0.65
C LYS A 38 -4.28 -6.12 0.87
N GLY A 39 -4.20 -4.95 1.51
CA GLY A 39 -4.38 -4.78 2.96
C GLY A 39 -3.14 -5.09 3.80
N GLN A 40 -2.04 -5.56 3.22
CA GLN A 40 -0.82 -5.83 3.98
C GLN A 40 -0.14 -4.52 4.40
N THR A 41 0.27 -4.41 5.66
CA THR A 41 1.00 -3.26 6.18
C THR A 41 2.34 -3.08 5.48
N LEU A 42 2.58 -1.87 4.98
CA LEU A 42 3.82 -1.45 4.34
C LEU A 42 4.71 -0.70 5.33
N VAL A 43 4.11 0.26 6.03
CA VAL A 43 4.78 1.12 7.01
C VAL A 43 3.84 1.32 8.19
N LYS A 44 4.41 1.31 9.39
CA LYS A 44 3.75 1.73 10.61
C LYS A 44 4.52 2.93 11.16
N LEU A 45 3.80 4.02 11.40
CA LEU A 45 4.29 5.21 12.08
C LEU A 45 4.19 5.03 13.58
N ASP A 46 4.97 5.83 14.32
CA ASP A 46 4.89 5.81 15.78
C ASP A 46 3.54 6.38 16.24
N ASP A 47 2.75 5.54 16.93
CA ASP A 47 1.42 5.85 17.42
C ASP A 47 1.38 5.99 18.95
N ALA A 48 2.54 6.02 19.64
CA ALA A 48 2.61 6.02 21.10
C ALA A 48 1.82 7.16 21.76
N THR A 49 1.89 8.36 21.20
CA THR A 49 1.15 9.54 21.68
C THR A 49 -0.36 9.37 21.54
N LEU A 50 -0.82 8.91 20.36
CA LEU A 50 -2.24 8.65 20.09
C LEU A 50 -2.80 7.54 20.97
N GLN A 51 -2.02 6.47 21.23
CA GLN A 51 -2.42 5.40 22.15
C GLN A 51 -2.57 5.90 23.59
N ALA A 52 -1.66 6.77 24.04
CA ALA A 52 -1.76 7.39 25.37
C ALA A 52 -3.00 8.29 25.49
N GLU A 53 -3.29 9.08 24.46
CA GLU A 53 -4.47 9.94 24.40
C GLU A 53 -5.77 9.13 24.40
N LYS A 54 -5.85 8.07 23.60
CA LYS A 54 -6.96 7.12 23.62
C LYS A 54 -7.20 6.58 25.03
N LYS A 55 -6.14 6.15 25.71
CA LYS A 55 -6.24 5.62 27.08
C LYS A 55 -6.79 6.67 28.05
N LYS A 56 -6.37 7.92 27.94
CA LYS A 56 -6.90 9.02 28.77
C LYS A 56 -8.40 9.20 28.57
N ILE A 57 -8.88 9.22 27.32
CA ILE A 57 -10.32 9.39 27.01
C ILE A 57 -11.12 8.18 27.49
N LEU A 58 -10.60 6.95 27.34
CA LEU A 58 -11.27 5.75 27.85
C LEU A 58 -11.51 5.80 29.36
N LEU A 59 -10.55 6.31 30.14
CA LEU A 59 -10.73 6.51 31.59
C LEU A 59 -11.79 7.59 31.89
N GLN A 60 -11.87 8.64 31.07
CA GLN A 60 -12.93 9.65 31.20
C GLN A 60 -14.31 9.06 30.88
N ILE A 61 -14.41 8.20 29.86
CA ILE A 61 -15.65 7.48 29.54
C ILE A 61 -16.08 6.60 30.72
N GLU A 62 -15.15 5.86 31.33
CA GLU A 62 -15.47 5.01 32.48
C GLU A 62 -16.08 5.81 33.63
N LEU A 63 -15.47 6.97 33.94
CA LEU A 63 -15.99 7.89 34.95
C LEU A 63 -17.38 8.44 34.57
N GLU A 64 -17.57 8.87 33.31
CA GLU A 64 -18.83 9.44 32.86
C GLU A 64 -19.96 8.40 32.79
N VAL A 65 -19.64 7.13 32.48
CA VAL A 65 -20.59 6.01 32.55
C VAL A 65 -21.07 5.77 33.98
N ILE A 66 -20.18 5.87 34.97
CA ILE A 66 -20.58 5.74 36.38
C ILE A 66 -21.52 6.90 36.76
N LYS A 67 -21.23 8.12 36.28
CA LYS A 67 -22.04 9.30 36.53
C LYS A 67 -23.42 9.22 35.87
N GLU A 68 -23.49 8.83 34.60
CA GLU A 68 -24.74 8.60 33.85
C GLU A 68 -25.62 7.59 34.59
N LYS A 69 -25.05 6.45 35.02
CA LYS A 69 -25.79 5.43 35.79
C LYS A 69 -26.40 5.99 37.07
N ARG A 70 -25.65 6.79 37.83
CA ARG A 70 -26.15 7.42 39.06
C ARG A 70 -27.25 8.43 38.75
N GLN A 71 -27.06 9.27 37.74
CA GLN A 71 -28.08 10.25 37.35
C GLN A 71 -29.35 9.58 36.83
N LYS A 72 -29.25 8.47 36.11
CA LYS A 72 -30.40 7.68 35.68
C LYS A 72 -31.24 7.21 36.87
N GLN A 73 -30.59 6.77 37.95
CA GLN A 73 -31.28 6.41 39.19
C GLN A 73 -31.95 7.63 39.83
N LEU A 74 -31.27 8.77 39.90
CA LEU A 74 -31.83 10.01 40.44
C LEU A 74 -33.02 10.55 39.62
N LEU A 75 -32.95 10.45 38.28
CA LEU A 75 -34.03 10.82 37.38
C LEU A 75 -35.27 9.95 37.61
N SER A 76 -35.08 8.64 37.78
CA SER A 76 -36.18 7.71 38.10
C SER A 76 -36.83 8.02 39.47
N ALA A 77 -36.04 8.55 40.41
CA ALA A 77 -36.51 9.05 41.69
C ALA A 77 -37.04 10.50 41.64
N LYS A 78 -37.11 11.12 40.45
CA LYS A 78 -37.50 12.53 40.23
C LYS A 78 -36.65 13.55 41.01
N ALA A 79 -35.40 13.21 41.31
CA ALA A 79 -34.47 14.05 42.06
C ALA A 79 -33.65 15.01 41.18
N ILE A 80 -33.63 14.80 39.86
CA ILE A 80 -33.00 15.67 38.85
C ILE A 80 -33.94 15.90 37.66
N SER A 81 -33.63 16.89 36.82
CA SER A 81 -34.38 17.15 35.58
C SER A 81 -33.95 16.24 34.44
N GLN A 82 -34.82 16.07 33.43
CA GLN A 82 -34.48 15.36 32.20
C GLN A 82 -33.32 16.05 31.47
N GLU A 83 -33.31 17.38 31.44
CA GLU A 83 -32.25 18.18 30.81
C GLU A 83 -30.87 17.86 31.40
N GLU A 84 -30.75 17.73 32.72
CA GLU A 84 -29.47 17.42 33.37
C GLU A 84 -28.95 16.02 33.00
N TYR A 85 -29.85 15.05 32.87
CA TYR A 85 -29.53 13.71 32.37
C TYR A 85 -29.11 13.74 30.90
N ASP A 86 -29.88 14.43 30.04
CA ASP A 86 -29.61 14.54 28.60
C ASP A 86 -28.24 15.20 28.33
N LEU A 87 -27.86 16.21 29.13
CA LEU A 87 -26.53 16.83 29.06
C LEU A 87 -25.41 15.85 29.39
N THR A 88 -25.61 14.98 30.38
CA THR A 88 -24.62 13.96 30.76
C THR A 88 -24.52 12.85 29.72
N GLU A 89 -25.66 12.42 29.17
CA GLU A 89 -25.69 11.49 28.05
C GLU A 89 -24.99 12.07 26.81
N ALA A 90 -25.25 13.34 26.49
CA ALA A 90 -24.58 14.04 25.40
C ALA A 90 -23.05 14.10 25.61
N ASN A 91 -22.59 14.43 26.82
CA ASN A 91 -21.17 14.44 27.15
C ASN A 91 -20.51 13.06 26.99
N LEU A 92 -21.18 11.99 27.44
CA LEU A 92 -20.71 10.63 27.25
C LEU A 92 -20.58 10.29 25.75
N ASN A 93 -21.54 10.71 24.92
CA ASN A 93 -21.51 10.49 23.47
C ASN A 93 -20.42 11.30 22.77
N ILE A 94 -20.12 12.51 23.25
CA ILE A 94 -18.97 13.30 22.78
C ILE A 94 -17.66 12.57 23.08
N LEU A 95 -17.48 12.06 24.31
CA LEU A 95 -16.27 11.31 24.67
C LEU A 95 -16.09 10.04 23.83
N LYS A 96 -17.17 9.30 23.56
CA LYS A 96 -17.13 8.14 22.64
C LYS A 96 -16.71 8.55 21.23
N SER A 97 -17.30 9.62 20.70
CA SER A 97 -16.93 10.17 19.38
C SER A 97 -15.45 10.56 19.32
N ASN A 98 -14.90 11.12 20.39
CA ASN A 98 -13.48 11.46 20.46
C ASN A 98 -12.58 10.20 20.39
N VAL A 99 -13.00 9.07 20.97
CA VAL A 99 -12.28 7.80 20.81
C VAL A 99 -12.28 7.34 19.35
N ASP A 100 -13.40 7.51 18.64
CA ASP A 100 -13.48 7.14 17.21
C ASP A 100 -12.59 8.02 16.33
N ILE A 101 -12.48 9.31 16.64
CA ILE A 101 -11.53 10.22 15.99
C ILE A 101 -10.09 9.73 16.20
N ILE A 102 -9.70 9.43 17.44
CA ILE A 102 -8.34 8.93 17.74
C ILE A 102 -8.09 7.57 17.09
N ASN A 103 -9.08 6.68 17.06
CA ASN A 103 -8.97 5.39 16.35
C ASN A 103 -8.72 5.58 14.85
N THR A 104 -9.36 6.58 14.24
CA THR A 104 -9.15 6.92 12.84
C THR A 104 -7.73 7.42 12.62
N GLN A 105 -7.24 8.32 13.47
CA GLN A 105 -5.86 8.80 13.42
C GLN A 105 -4.84 7.67 13.62
N ILE A 106 -5.09 6.73 14.54
CA ILE A 106 -4.26 5.52 14.71
C ILE A 106 -4.29 4.68 13.44
N ALA A 107 -5.44 4.50 12.79
CA ALA A 107 -5.52 3.77 11.53
C ALA A 107 -4.71 4.44 10.41
N GLU A 108 -4.69 5.78 10.37
CA GLU A 108 -3.88 6.57 9.44
C GLU A 108 -2.36 6.39 9.67
N THR A 109 -1.93 6.03 10.89
CA THR A 109 -0.52 5.67 11.16
C THR A 109 -0.07 4.39 10.47
N VAL A 110 -1.02 3.55 10.04
CA VAL A 110 -0.76 2.24 9.42
C VAL A 110 -1.03 2.32 7.93
N ILE A 111 0.05 2.41 7.15
CA ILE A 111 -0.04 2.49 5.70
C ILE A 111 -0.08 1.07 5.13
N THR A 112 -1.17 0.72 4.47
CA THR A 112 -1.41 -0.60 3.88
C THR A 112 -1.38 -0.57 2.35
N ALA A 113 -1.16 -1.73 1.73
CA ALA A 113 -1.16 -1.86 0.28
C ALA A 113 -2.60 -1.82 -0.28
N PRO A 114 -2.96 -0.86 -1.15
CA PRO A 114 -4.31 -0.76 -1.71
C PRO A 114 -4.66 -1.90 -2.69
N PHE A 115 -3.66 -2.55 -3.27
CA PHE A 115 -3.80 -3.68 -4.18
C PHE A 115 -2.60 -4.63 -4.06
N GLN A 116 -2.71 -5.81 -4.68
CA GLN A 116 -1.59 -6.75 -4.74
C GLN A 116 -0.55 -6.23 -5.73
N GLY A 117 0.70 -6.14 -5.30
CA GLY A 117 1.78 -5.63 -6.13
C GLY A 117 3.15 -5.90 -5.55
N VAL A 118 4.17 -5.48 -6.29
CA VAL A 118 5.55 -5.54 -5.81
C VAL A 118 5.97 -4.16 -5.36
N VAL A 119 6.44 -4.10 -4.12
CA VAL A 119 6.95 -2.87 -3.50
C VAL A 119 8.31 -2.53 -4.12
N GLY A 120 8.44 -1.27 -4.53
CA GLY A 120 9.69 -0.70 -5.03
C GLY A 120 10.70 -0.46 -3.93
N PHE A 121 11.67 0.41 -4.22
CA PHE A 121 12.62 0.83 -3.19
C PHE A 121 11.92 1.72 -2.15
N ARG A 122 12.45 1.67 -0.92
CA ARG A 122 12.00 2.55 0.15
C ARG A 122 12.83 3.82 0.10
N ASN A 123 12.16 4.97 0.06
CA ASN A 123 12.83 6.27 -0.02
C ASN A 123 13.15 6.87 1.37
N ILE A 124 12.63 6.25 2.44
CA ILE A 124 12.74 6.76 3.81
C ILE A 124 13.58 5.85 4.72
N SER A 125 14.26 6.43 5.70
CA SER A 125 15.04 5.70 6.72
C SER A 125 14.18 5.38 7.96
N ILE A 126 14.59 4.37 8.74
CA ILE A 126 13.91 4.05 10.01
C ILE A 126 14.19 5.21 10.97
N GLY A 127 13.16 5.75 11.63
CA GLY A 127 13.27 6.88 12.55
C GLY A 127 13.24 8.26 11.89
N ALA A 128 13.06 8.35 10.58
CA ALA A 128 12.80 9.63 9.93
C ALA A 128 11.39 10.13 10.25
N MET A 129 11.26 11.41 10.58
CA MET A 129 9.97 12.08 10.67
C MET A 129 9.46 12.30 9.25
N ILE A 130 8.22 11.89 8.97
CA ILE A 130 7.59 12.06 7.67
C ILE A 130 6.41 13.01 7.75
N THR A 131 6.17 13.71 6.65
CA THR A 131 5.01 14.58 6.45
C THR A 131 4.05 13.93 5.44
N PRO A 132 2.78 14.36 5.37
CA PRO A 132 1.81 13.81 4.40
C PRO A 132 2.22 13.96 2.93
N ALA A 133 3.16 14.86 2.62
CA ALA A 133 3.66 15.07 1.25
C ALA A 133 4.78 14.09 0.85
N ASP A 134 5.35 13.34 1.80
CA ASP A 134 6.52 12.53 1.55
C ASP A 134 6.19 11.21 0.86
N VAL A 135 6.92 10.91 -0.22
CA VAL A 135 6.77 9.65 -0.96
C VAL A 135 7.54 8.53 -0.26
N ILE A 136 6.81 7.65 0.41
CA ILE A 136 7.37 6.54 1.19
C ILE A 136 7.93 5.42 0.29
N THR A 137 7.10 4.93 -0.63
CA THR A 137 7.45 3.85 -1.57
C THR A 137 6.49 3.83 -2.76
N THR A 138 6.85 3.12 -3.82
CA THR A 138 5.99 2.85 -4.96
C THR A 138 5.49 1.41 -4.91
N LEU A 139 4.22 1.19 -5.26
CA LEU A 139 3.64 -0.14 -5.38
C LEU A 139 3.25 -0.38 -6.84
N HIS A 140 3.94 -1.33 -7.49
CA HIS A 140 3.66 -1.66 -8.88
C HIS A 140 2.74 -2.88 -8.95
N SER A 141 1.59 -2.73 -9.59
CA SER A 141 0.71 -3.88 -9.84
C SER A 141 1.38 -4.83 -10.83
N ILE A 142 1.37 -6.12 -10.49
CA ILE A 142 1.84 -7.19 -11.37
C ILE A 142 0.69 -7.92 -12.09
N GLN A 143 -0.57 -7.67 -11.69
CA GLN A 143 -1.74 -8.25 -12.33
C GLN A 143 -2.96 -7.30 -12.30
N PRO A 144 -3.73 -7.22 -13.41
CA PRO A 144 -3.48 -7.86 -14.71
C PRO A 144 -2.43 -7.12 -15.54
N VAL A 145 -1.59 -7.86 -16.26
CA VAL A 145 -0.69 -7.28 -17.27
C VAL A 145 -1.54 -6.93 -18.49
N LYS A 146 -1.63 -5.64 -18.81
CA LYS A 146 -2.25 -5.16 -20.05
C LYS A 146 -1.22 -5.17 -21.17
N ILE A 147 -1.64 -5.62 -22.35
CA ILE A 147 -0.81 -5.63 -23.56
C ILE A 147 -1.55 -4.84 -24.61
N GLU A 148 -0.90 -3.81 -25.13
CA GLU A 148 -1.38 -3.00 -26.23
C GLU A 148 -0.62 -3.38 -27.49
N PHE A 149 -1.34 -3.61 -28.58
CA PHE A 149 -0.76 -3.91 -29.88
C PHE A 149 -1.64 -3.31 -30.97
N SER A 150 -1.00 -2.72 -31.98
CA SER A 150 -1.70 -2.17 -33.14
C SER A 150 -1.96 -3.28 -34.16
N VAL A 151 -3.21 -3.40 -34.62
CA VAL A 151 -3.61 -4.34 -35.67
C VAL A 151 -3.98 -3.58 -36.94
N PRO A 152 -3.51 -4.01 -38.13
CA PRO A 152 -3.97 -3.43 -39.39
C PRO A 152 -5.49 -3.52 -39.57
N GLU A 153 -6.08 -2.46 -40.13
CA GLU A 153 -7.54 -2.27 -40.26
C GLU A 153 -8.25 -3.43 -40.95
N ARG A 154 -7.60 -4.10 -41.91
CA ARG A 154 -8.14 -5.28 -42.61
C ARG A 154 -8.64 -6.38 -41.67
N TRP A 155 -8.05 -6.51 -40.49
CA TRP A 155 -8.41 -7.51 -39.48
C TRP A 155 -9.24 -6.93 -38.33
N SER A 156 -9.49 -5.61 -38.33
CA SER A 156 -10.31 -4.94 -37.30
C SER A 156 -11.74 -5.47 -37.26
N LYS A 157 -12.31 -5.84 -38.41
CA LYS A 157 -13.68 -6.39 -38.51
C LYS A 157 -13.86 -7.75 -37.86
N ASP A 158 -12.77 -8.52 -37.71
CA ASP A 158 -12.79 -9.87 -37.16
C ASP A 158 -12.50 -9.91 -35.65
N LEU A 159 -12.14 -8.77 -35.06
CA LEU A 159 -11.81 -8.65 -33.64
C LEU A 159 -13.01 -8.17 -32.83
N LYS A 160 -13.34 -8.91 -31.76
CA LYS A 160 -14.43 -8.56 -30.84
C LYS A 160 -13.95 -8.53 -29.40
N THR A 161 -14.47 -7.60 -28.61
CA THR A 161 -14.26 -7.57 -27.15
C THR A 161 -14.68 -8.92 -26.54
N GLY A 162 -13.86 -9.47 -25.65
CA GLY A 162 -14.07 -10.77 -25.02
C GLY A 162 -13.50 -11.96 -25.81
N GLN A 163 -13.02 -11.77 -27.05
CA GLN A 163 -12.39 -12.83 -27.82
C GLN A 163 -11.07 -13.29 -27.20
N SER A 164 -10.83 -14.60 -27.17
CA SER A 164 -9.58 -15.16 -26.67
C SER A 164 -8.52 -15.17 -27.77
N ILE A 165 -7.38 -14.55 -27.49
CA ILE A 165 -6.22 -14.45 -28.37
C ILE A 165 -5.04 -15.19 -27.75
N SER A 166 -4.20 -15.77 -28.61
CA SER A 166 -2.94 -16.41 -28.18
C SER A 166 -1.76 -15.56 -28.65
N PHE A 167 -0.82 -15.28 -27.76
CA PHE A 167 0.37 -14.50 -28.08
C PHE A 167 1.63 -15.13 -27.46
N THR A 168 2.77 -14.79 -28.02
CA THR A 168 4.10 -15.16 -27.53
C THR A 168 4.92 -13.91 -27.30
N ILE A 169 5.82 -13.93 -26.31
CA ILE A 169 6.69 -12.80 -26.01
C ILE A 169 8.08 -13.12 -26.56
N SER A 170 8.80 -12.15 -27.13
CA SER A 170 10.13 -12.38 -27.74
C SER A 170 11.15 -13.01 -26.78
N SER A 171 10.96 -12.83 -25.46
CA SER A 171 11.82 -13.41 -24.42
C SER A 171 11.45 -14.83 -23.99
N ASP A 172 10.28 -15.34 -24.37
CA ASP A 172 9.77 -16.65 -23.95
C ASP A 172 8.80 -17.22 -25.00
N LYS A 173 9.16 -18.34 -25.63
CA LYS A 173 8.36 -19.00 -26.68
C LYS A 173 7.06 -19.67 -26.17
N LYS A 174 6.72 -19.48 -24.89
CA LYS A 174 5.47 -19.99 -24.32
C LYS A 174 4.27 -19.23 -24.88
N VAL A 175 3.34 -19.97 -25.49
CA VAL A 175 2.05 -19.46 -25.93
C VAL A 175 1.21 -19.15 -24.70
N ARG A 176 0.71 -17.91 -24.60
CA ARG A 176 -0.16 -17.44 -23.52
C ARG A 176 -1.50 -17.03 -24.10
N LYS A 177 -2.57 -17.32 -23.37
CA LYS A 177 -3.93 -16.89 -23.73
C LYS A 177 -4.25 -15.57 -23.02
N ALA A 178 -4.90 -14.65 -23.72
CA ALA A 178 -5.46 -13.42 -23.19
C ALA A 178 -6.82 -13.16 -23.82
N ASN A 179 -7.60 -12.26 -23.22
CA ASN A 179 -8.88 -11.83 -23.78
C ASN A 179 -8.79 -10.37 -24.20
N ILE A 180 -9.44 -10.01 -25.30
CA ILE A 180 -9.53 -8.62 -25.76
C ILE A 180 -10.39 -7.85 -24.75
N TYR A 181 -9.76 -6.94 -24.00
CA TYR A 181 -10.44 -6.12 -23.00
C TYR A 181 -11.13 -4.90 -23.62
N ALA A 182 -10.47 -4.25 -24.58
CA ALA A 182 -10.99 -3.08 -25.28
C ALA A 182 -10.34 -2.98 -26.67
N ILE A 183 -11.06 -2.37 -27.61
CA ILE A 183 -10.58 -2.03 -28.95
C ILE A 183 -10.74 -0.51 -29.07
N ASP A 184 -9.63 0.21 -29.23
CA ASP A 184 -9.64 1.66 -29.47
C ASP A 184 -9.44 1.92 -30.98
N PRO A 185 -10.46 2.44 -31.69
CA PRO A 185 -10.35 2.76 -33.11
C PRO A 185 -9.63 4.12 -33.29
N GLN A 186 -8.34 4.20 -32.94
CA GLN A 186 -7.53 5.36 -33.31
C GLN A 186 -7.03 5.21 -34.75
N ILE A 187 -7.59 6.00 -35.65
CA ILE A 187 -7.04 6.19 -36.99
C ILE A 187 -5.81 7.08 -36.84
N ASN A 188 -4.62 6.50 -36.96
CA ASN A 188 -3.37 7.25 -37.02
C ASN A 188 -3.08 7.59 -38.50
N PRO A 189 -3.30 8.84 -38.97
CA PRO A 189 -3.14 9.20 -40.39
C PRO A 189 -1.68 9.20 -40.88
N ASN A 190 -0.70 8.88 -40.03
CA ASN A 190 0.72 8.93 -40.35
C ASN A 190 1.34 7.61 -40.81
N ASN A 191 0.60 6.50 -40.89
CA ASN A 191 1.10 5.30 -41.56
C ASN A 191 0.91 5.42 -43.08
N ARG A 192 1.68 6.32 -43.72
CA ARG A 192 1.89 6.23 -45.17
C ARG A 192 2.85 5.06 -45.44
N PRO A 193 2.48 4.07 -46.26
CA PRO A 193 3.45 3.12 -46.79
C PRO A 193 4.46 3.88 -47.66
N LEU A 194 5.75 3.62 -47.44
CA LEU A 194 6.80 4.05 -48.37
C LEU A 194 6.54 3.37 -49.72
N SER A 195 6.40 4.20 -50.75
CA SER A 195 6.36 3.77 -52.16
C SER A 195 7.72 3.32 -52.64
#